data_AF-A0A7C5SZ38-F1
#
_entry.id   AF-A0A7C5SZ38-F1
#
_cell.length_a   1.000
_cell.length_b   1.000
_cell.length_c   1.000
_cell.angle_alpha   90.00
_cell.angle_beta   90.00
_cell.angle_gamma   90.00
#
_symmetry.space_group_name_H-M   'P 1'
#
loop_
_entity.id
_entity.type
_entity.pdbx_description
1 polymer ?
#
loop_
_entity_poly.entity_id
_entity_poly.type
_entity_poly.pdbx_seq_one_letter_code
_entity_poly.pdbx_strand_id
1 'polypeptide(L)'
;MEGTVTGYCQLPKGEVTLVNCGSGDKLVVVKGKVLDCKDLGGDNCRMTVWVELENEDIIYSFVGREFAIVYGNYEKEVKQLVKNLGLYVL
;
A
#
# COMPACT_ATOMS: atom_id res chain seq x y z
N MET A 1 9.83 -10.95 30.06
CA MET A 1 9.88 -10.65 28.61
C MET A 1 10.52 -9.29 28.48
N GLU A 2 11.64 -9.20 27.77
CA GLU A 2 12.16 -7.92 27.32
C GLU A 2 11.04 -7.23 26.52
N GLY A 3 10.72 -5.99 26.88
CA GLY A 3 9.53 -5.30 26.37
C GLY A 3 9.60 -5.09 24.86
N THR A 4 8.50 -5.36 24.16
CA THR A 4 8.33 -5.03 22.75
C THR A 4 8.13 -3.52 22.59
N VAL A 5 8.94 -2.86 21.77
CA VAL A 5 8.79 -1.45 21.42
C VAL A 5 8.12 -1.33 20.06
N THR A 6 7.01 -0.60 19.99
CA THR A 6 6.31 -0.32 18.73
C THR A 6 6.62 1.10 18.27
N GLY A 7 7.09 1.25 17.03
CA GLY A 7 7.33 2.55 16.41
C GLY A 7 6.06 3.09 15.74
N TYR A 8 5.76 4.36 15.99
CA TYR A 8 4.65 5.08 15.35
C TYR A 8 5.20 6.31 14.65
N CYS A 9 4.76 6.56 13.41
CA CYS A 9 5.14 7.73 12.64
C CYS A 9 3.91 8.40 12.04
N GLN A 10 3.96 9.72 11.90
CA GLN A 10 2.99 10.45 11.11
C GLN A 10 3.38 10.34 9.64
N LEU A 11 2.42 9.99 8.79
CA LEU A 11 2.61 9.97 7.34
C LEU A 11 2.17 11.31 6.74
N PRO A 12 3.05 12.04 6.01
CA PRO A 12 2.66 13.26 5.33
C PRO A 12 1.61 12.97 4.24
N LYS A 13 0.77 13.97 3.96
CA LYS A 13 -0.12 13.92 2.79
C LYS A 13 0.71 13.94 1.51
N GLY A 14 0.30 13.17 0.52
CA GLY A 14 1.03 13.10 -0.73
C GLY A 14 0.56 11.97 -1.64
N GLU A 15 0.96 12.05 -2.90
CA GLU A 15 0.75 10.99 -3.89
C GLU A 15 1.57 9.76 -3.52
N VAL A 16 0.98 8.59 -3.74
CA VAL A 16 1.55 7.28 -3.43
C VAL A 16 1.22 6.28 -4.52
N THR A 17 2.09 5.28 -4.65
CA THR A 17 1.82 4.05 -5.39
C THR A 17 1.63 2.92 -4.38
N LEU A 18 0.52 2.19 -4.50
CA LEU A 18 0.23 1.01 -3.70
C LEU A 18 0.44 -0.22 -4.56
N VAL A 19 1.02 -1.26 -3.95
CA VAL A 19 1.29 -2.55 -4.60
C VAL A 19 0.80 -3.69 -3.70
N ASN A 20 0.06 -4.63 -4.28
CA ASN A 20 -0.36 -5.86 -3.62
C ASN A 20 -0.27 -7.05 -4.60
N CYS A 21 -0.16 -8.25 -4.06
CA CYS A 21 -0.32 -9.49 -4.81
C CYS A 21 -1.77 -9.62 -5.32
N GLY A 22 -1.90 -9.90 -6.61
CA GLY A 22 -3.13 -10.39 -7.21
C GLY A 22 -3.16 -11.92 -7.20
N SER A 23 -4.21 -12.50 -7.77
CA SER A 23 -4.35 -13.96 -7.88
C SER A 23 -3.44 -14.51 -8.98
N GLY A 24 -2.72 -15.59 -8.68
CA GLY A 24 -1.82 -16.27 -9.62
C GLY A 24 -0.52 -15.49 -9.86
N ASP A 25 -0.24 -15.20 -11.12
CA ASP A 25 0.95 -14.50 -11.62
C ASP A 25 0.72 -12.98 -11.77
N LYS A 26 -0.22 -12.43 -11.01
CA LYS A 26 -0.66 -11.05 -11.13
C LYS A 26 -0.23 -10.20 -9.93
N LEU A 27 0.12 -8.95 -10.20
CA LEU A 27 0.34 -7.90 -9.22
C LEU A 27 -0.66 -6.78 -9.48
N VAL A 28 -1.18 -6.20 -8.39
CA VAL A 28 -2.07 -5.05 -8.44
C VAL A 28 -1.23 -3.81 -8.13
N VAL A 29 -1.34 -2.81 -8.98
CA VAL A 29 -0.64 -1.52 -8.83
C VAL A 29 -1.69 -0.42 -8.97
N VAL A 30 -1.81 0.43 -7.95
CA VAL A 30 -2.77 1.53 -7.97
C VAL A 30 -2.15 2.80 -7.43
N LYS A 31 -2.46 3.93 -8.06
CA LYS A 31 -2.11 5.26 -7.57
C LYS A 31 -3.13 5.71 -6.54
N GLY A 32 -2.65 6.40 -5.53
CA GLY A 32 -3.50 7.00 -4.52
C GLY A 32 -2.87 8.23 -3.89
N LYS A 33 -3.55 8.76 -2.88
CA LYS A 33 -3.11 9.93 -2.14
C LYS A 33 -3.39 9.75 -0.66
N VAL A 34 -2.36 9.89 0.16
CA VAL A 34 -2.52 9.97 1.62
C VAL A 34 -3.25 11.26 1.95
N LEU A 35 -4.44 11.14 2.52
CA LEU A 35 -5.29 12.25 2.95
C LEU A 35 -5.10 12.61 4.41
N ASP A 36 -4.88 11.60 5.24
CA ASP A 36 -4.78 11.72 6.69
C ASP A 36 -4.04 10.53 7.31
N CYS A 37 -3.44 10.76 8.49
CA CYS A 37 -2.75 9.75 9.27
C CYS A 37 -2.96 10.04 10.75
N LYS A 38 -3.74 9.20 11.43
CA LYS A 38 -4.12 9.39 12.83
C LYS A 38 -3.61 8.27 13.70
N ASP A 39 -2.98 8.65 14.81
CA ASP A 39 -2.75 7.75 15.95
C ASP A 39 -4.07 7.66 16.74
N LEU A 40 -4.64 6.46 16.82
CA LEU A 40 -5.87 6.13 17.54
C LEU A 40 -5.64 5.80 19.02
N GLY A 41 -4.39 5.61 19.45
CA GLY A 41 -4.08 5.08 20.80
C GLY A 41 -4.31 3.57 20.95
N GLY A 42 -3.89 3.00 22.09
CA GLY A 42 -4.12 1.60 22.46
C GLY A 42 -2.90 0.67 22.34
N ASP A 43 -3.12 -0.61 22.68
CA ASP A 43 -2.07 -1.64 22.83
C ASP A 43 -1.75 -2.41 21.51
N ASN A 44 -2.55 -2.23 20.45
CA ASN A 44 -2.41 -2.88 19.13
C ASN A 44 -2.46 -1.85 17.98
N CYS A 45 -2.58 -2.30 16.70
CA CYS A 45 -2.64 -1.48 15.47
C CYS A 45 -3.20 -0.07 15.70
N ARG A 46 -2.27 0.86 15.95
CA ARG A 46 -2.56 2.15 16.59
C ARG A 46 -2.74 3.28 15.60
N MET A 47 -2.50 3.02 14.32
CA MET A 47 -2.47 4.06 13.29
C MET A 47 -3.47 3.74 12.19
N THR A 48 -4.23 4.75 11.79
CA THR A 48 -5.08 4.70 10.60
C THR A 48 -4.57 5.69 9.58
N VAL A 49 -4.28 5.18 8.40
CA VAL A 49 -3.89 5.97 7.23
C VAL A 49 -5.05 5.97 6.27
N TRP A 50 -5.55 7.15 5.94
CA TRP A 50 -6.59 7.33 4.94
C TRP A 50 -5.94 7.59 3.59
N VAL A 51 -6.21 6.71 2.63
CA VAL A 51 -5.68 6.80 1.27
C VAL A 51 -6.85 6.83 0.30
N GLU A 52 -6.92 7.89 -0.49
CA GLU A 52 -7.83 8.00 -1.63
C GLU A 52 -7.21 7.26 -2.81
N LEU A 53 -7.96 6.36 -3.45
CA LEU A 53 -7.50 5.59 -4.61
C LEU A 53 -8.07 6.23 -5.89
N GLU A 54 -7.30 6.23 -6.97
CA GLU A 54 -7.81 6.69 -8.27
C GLU A 54 -8.89 5.75 -8.85
N ASN A 55 -8.82 4.46 -8.52
CA ASN A 55 -9.80 3.45 -8.89
C ASN A 55 -10.11 2.59 -7.66
N GLU A 56 -11.24 2.84 -7.01
CA GLU A 56 -11.61 2.15 -5.77
C GLU A 56 -11.88 0.65 -5.99
N ASP A 57 -12.41 0.27 -7.16
CA ASP A 57 -12.77 -1.12 -7.46
C ASP A 57 -11.55 -2.06 -7.53
N ILE A 58 -10.35 -1.50 -7.71
CA ILE A 58 -9.13 -2.30 -7.78
C ILE A 58 -8.81 -2.99 -6.45
N ILE A 59 -9.32 -2.48 -5.32
CA ILE A 59 -9.10 -3.07 -3.99
C ILE A 59 -9.65 -4.50 -3.92
N TYR A 60 -10.71 -4.80 -4.68
CA TYR A 60 -11.31 -6.14 -4.72
C TYR A 60 -10.44 -7.17 -5.46
N SER A 61 -9.38 -6.72 -6.14
CA SER A 61 -8.39 -7.59 -6.78
C SER A 61 -7.23 -7.96 -5.84
N PHE A 62 -7.17 -7.38 -4.63
CA PHE A 62 -6.12 -7.68 -3.66
C PHE A 62 -6.36 -9.07 -3.06
N VAL A 63 -5.33 -9.91 -3.04
CA VAL A 63 -5.39 -11.22 -2.38
C VAL A 63 -4.83 -11.16 -0.95
N GLY A 64 -3.81 -10.33 -0.73
CA GLY A 64 -3.24 -10.09 0.59
C GLY A 64 -3.99 -9.03 1.38
N ARG A 65 -4.12 -9.22 2.69
CA ARG A 65 -4.55 -8.16 3.63
C ARG A 65 -3.47 -7.08 3.82
N GLU A 66 -2.24 -7.42 3.48
CA GLU A 66 -1.07 -6.55 3.55
C GLU A 66 -0.73 -6.04 2.16
N PHE A 67 -0.34 -4.77 2.07
CA PHE A 67 0.10 -4.13 0.84
C PHE A 67 1.26 -3.18 1.13
N ALA A 68 2.06 -2.89 0.12
CA ALA A 68 3.10 -1.89 0.19
C ALA A 68 2.58 -0.54 -0.30
N ILE A 69 3.04 0.54 0.34
CA ILE A 69 2.78 1.93 -0.05
C ILE A 69 4.11 2.65 -0.20
N VAL A 70 4.29 3.37 -1.31
CA VAL A 70 5.51 4.14 -1.60
C VAL A 70 5.12 5.54 -2.04
N TYR A 71 5.77 6.57 -1.49
CA TYR A 71 5.52 7.96 -1.89
C TYR A 71 5.99 8.26 -3.30
N GLY A 72 5.11 8.83 -4.12
CA GLY A 72 5.34 9.16 -5.52
C GLY A 72 4.65 8.20 -6.50
N ASN A 73 4.75 8.54 -7.78
CA ASN A 73 4.22 7.74 -8.88
C ASN A 73 5.31 6.82 -9.42
N TYR A 74 5.16 5.52 -9.15
CA TYR A 74 6.07 4.47 -9.64
C TYR A 74 5.34 3.44 -10.50
N GLU A 75 4.15 3.77 -11.01
CA GLU A 75 3.34 2.84 -11.76
C GLU A 75 4.10 2.26 -12.97
N LYS A 76 4.87 3.11 -13.66
CA LYS A 76 5.66 2.72 -14.82
C LYS A 76 6.80 1.77 -14.45
N GLU A 77 7.54 2.11 -13.40
CA GLU A 77 8.68 1.35 -12.88
C GLU A 77 8.22 -0.03 -12.40
N VAL A 78 7.12 -0.07 -11.65
CA VAL A 78 6.55 -1.33 -11.17
C VAL A 78 6.06 -2.16 -12.36
N LYS A 79 5.30 -1.59 -13.31
CA LYS A 79 4.86 -2.32 -14.52
C LYS A 79 6.04 -2.93 -15.29
N GLN A 80 7.14 -2.20 -15.42
CA GLN A 80 8.35 -2.69 -16.08
C GLN A 80 9.00 -3.84 -15.29
N LEU A 81 9.10 -3.72 -13.96
CA LEU A 81 9.64 -4.76 -13.10
C LEU A 81 8.79 -6.03 -13.16
N VAL A 82 7.47 -5.91 -13.05
CA VAL A 82 6.51 -7.02 -13.13
C VAL A 82 6.68 -7.77 -14.45
N LYS A 83 6.78 -7.04 -15.57
CA LYS A 83 7.04 -7.63 -16.88
C LYS A 83 8.38 -8.39 -16.92
N ASN A 84 9.44 -7.83 -16.35
CA ASN A 84 10.76 -8.47 -16.31
C ASN A 84 10.76 -9.76 -15.46
N LEU A 85 9.87 -9.85 -14.48
CA LEU A 85 9.67 -11.04 -13.65
C LEU A 85 8.73 -12.08 -14.28
N GLY A 86 8.19 -11.82 -15.48
CA GLY A 86 7.23 -12.72 -16.13
C GLY A 86 5.84 -12.72 -15.49
N LEU A 87 5.50 -11.65 -14.78
CA LEU A 87 4.21 -11.45 -14.11
C LEU A 87 3.34 -10.47 -14.90
N TYR A 88 2.07 -10.34 -14.51
CA TYR A 88 1.10 -9.43 -15.12
C TYR A 88 0.65 -8.34 -14.14
N VAL A 89 0.40 -7.13 -14.64
CA VAL A 89 -0.27 -6.08 -13.85
C VAL A 89 -1.76 -6.11 -14.15
N LEU A 90 -2.56 -6.07 -13.09
CA LEU A 90 -4.02 -5.88 -13.11
C LEU A 90 -4.38 -4.40 -13.25
#